data_AF-A0A8H6M6A1-F1
#
_entry.id   AF-A0A8H6M6A1-F1
#
_cell.length_a   1.000
_cell.length_b   1.000
_cell.length_c   1.000
_cell.angle_alpha   90.00
_cell.angle_beta   90.00
_cell.angle_gamma   90.00
#
_symmetry.space_group_name_H-M   'P 1'
#
loop_
_entity.id
_entity.type
_entity.pdbx_description
1 polymer ?
#
loop_
_entity_poly.entity_id
_entity_poly.type
_entity_poly.pdbx_seq_one_letter_code
_entity_poly.pdbx_strand_id
1 'polypeptide(L)'
;IRLILQRRITKEEIKLAHESLITFVLEFEELYVDRNPERVHFVRYCIHNLIHIPYETIRIGPHCLLAQWTMERAIGYLTQELRQPSNPYHNLSERGL
;
A
#
# COMPACT_ATOMS: atom_id res chain seq x y z
N ILE A 1 3.02 -11.78 3.72
CA ILE A 1 3.14 -10.28 3.74
C ILE A 1 4.55 -9.77 3.96
N ARG A 2 5.27 -10.13 5.02
CA ARG A 2 6.60 -9.55 5.30
C ARG A 2 7.60 -9.67 4.13
N LEU A 3 7.57 -10.79 3.42
CA LEU A 3 8.44 -11.06 2.26
C LEU A 3 8.32 -9.99 1.15
N ILE A 4 7.11 -9.51 0.85
CA ILE A 4 6.87 -8.56 -0.26
C ILE A 4 7.08 -7.09 0.14
N LEU A 5 7.14 -6.79 1.45
CA LEU A 5 7.29 -5.42 1.97
C LEU A 5 8.75 -5.01 2.19
N GLN A 6 9.71 -5.84 1.74
CA GLN A 6 11.13 -5.57 1.91
C GLN A 6 11.59 -4.42 1.00
N ARG A 7 12.53 -3.60 1.49
CA ARG A 7 13.16 -2.53 0.70
C ARG A 7 13.99 -3.07 -0.46
N ARG A 8 14.60 -4.24 -0.29
CA ARG A 8 15.33 -4.97 -1.33
C ARG A 8 14.70 -6.35 -1.40
N ILE A 9 14.35 -6.77 -2.61
CA ILE A 9 13.70 -8.04 -2.85
C ILE A 9 14.17 -8.60 -4.18
N THR A 10 14.45 -9.90 -4.21
CA THR A 10 14.86 -10.64 -5.40
C THR A 10 13.65 -11.12 -6.20
N LYS A 11 13.87 -11.54 -7.46
CA LYS A 11 12.78 -12.06 -8.29
C LYS A 11 12.24 -13.38 -7.75
N GLU A 12 13.11 -14.18 -7.16
CA GLU A 12 12.79 -15.46 -6.53
C GLU A 12 11.90 -15.24 -5.30
N GLU A 13 12.24 -14.26 -4.46
CA GLU A 13 11.40 -13.88 -3.32
C GLU A 13 10.05 -13.29 -3.75
N ILE A 14 10.00 -12.50 -4.84
CA ILE A 14 8.74 -12.01 -5.41
C ILE A 14 7.86 -13.18 -5.85
N LYS A 15 8.44 -14.19 -6.52
CA LYS A 15 7.71 -15.39 -6.95
C LYS A 15 7.16 -16.17 -5.76
N LEU A 16 7.99 -16.40 -4.74
CA LEU A 16 7.57 -17.07 -3.50
C LEU A 16 6.46 -16.29 -2.77
N ALA A 17 6.57 -14.96 -2.74
CA ALA A 17 5.55 -14.10 -2.15
C ALA A 17 4.23 -14.19 -2.94
N HIS A 18 4.30 -14.25 -4.26
CA HIS A 18 3.13 -14.40 -5.12
C HIS A 18 2.39 -15.70 -4.87
N GLU A 19 3.11 -16.83 -4.87
CA GLU A 19 2.54 -18.15 -4.57
C GLU A 19 1.87 -18.15 -3.19
N SER A 20 2.56 -17.64 -2.17
CA SER A 20 2.02 -17.56 -0.80
C SER A 20 0.77 -16.68 -0.70
N LEU A 21 0.73 -15.56 -1.44
CA LEU A 21 -0.41 -14.63 -1.43
C LEU A 21 -1.61 -15.21 -2.17
N ILE A 22 -1.40 -15.92 -3.28
CA ILE A 22 -2.47 -16.62 -3.98
C ILE A 22 -3.06 -17.70 -3.08
N THR A 23 -2.24 -18.55 -2.47
CA THR A 23 -2.71 -19.60 -1.55
C THR A 23 -3.58 -19.00 -0.45
N PHE A 24 -3.11 -17.94 0.20
CA PHE A 24 -3.90 -17.24 1.22
C PHE A 24 -5.25 -16.73 0.69
N VAL A 25 -5.28 -16.10 -0.49
CA VAL A 25 -6.53 -15.56 -1.06
C VAL A 25 -7.50 -16.67 -1.45
N LEU A 26 -7.02 -17.81 -1.93
CA LEU A 26 -7.84 -18.98 -2.22
C LEU A 26 -8.45 -19.59 -0.94
N GLU A 27 -7.65 -19.74 0.11
CA GLU A 27 -8.14 -20.21 1.41
C GLU A 27 -9.14 -19.23 2.03
N PHE A 28 -8.90 -17.92 1.89
CA PHE A 28 -9.85 -16.90 2.33
C PHE A 28 -11.17 -16.98 1.55
N GLU A 29 -11.10 -17.18 0.24
CA GLU A 29 -12.26 -17.35 -0.62
C GLU A 29 -13.11 -18.54 -0.16
N GLU A 30 -12.48 -19.70 0.05
CA GLU A 30 -13.14 -20.93 0.51
C GLU A 30 -13.78 -20.76 1.89
N LEU A 31 -13.08 -20.15 2.85
CA LEU A 31 -13.55 -20.05 4.24
C LEU A 31 -14.62 -18.98 4.44
N TYR A 32 -14.53 -17.85 3.74
CA TYR A 32 -15.33 -16.66 4.05
C TYR A 32 -16.30 -16.27 2.93
N VAL A 33 -15.98 -16.54 1.66
CA VAL A 33 -16.79 -16.11 0.51
C VAL A 33 -17.62 -17.26 -0.05
N ASP A 34 -17.12 -18.49 0.00
CA ASP A 34 -17.81 -19.71 -0.44
C ASP A 34 -18.32 -19.61 -1.89
N ARG A 35 -17.56 -18.91 -2.75
CA ARG A 35 -17.89 -18.57 -4.14
C ARG A 35 -19.25 -17.90 -4.31
N ASN A 36 -19.79 -17.33 -3.23
CA ASN A 36 -21.11 -16.74 -3.20
C ASN A 36 -21.01 -15.25 -3.54
N PRO A 37 -21.63 -14.79 -4.65
CA PRO A 37 -21.62 -13.38 -5.04
C PRO A 37 -22.15 -12.44 -3.95
N GLU A 38 -23.11 -12.88 -3.15
CA GLU A 38 -23.67 -12.09 -2.04
C GLU A 38 -22.63 -11.78 -0.97
N ARG A 39 -21.56 -12.58 -0.89
CA ARG A 39 -20.47 -12.45 0.08
C ARG A 39 -19.24 -11.73 -0.46
N VAL A 40 -19.28 -11.21 -1.69
CA VAL A 40 -18.14 -10.52 -2.32
C VAL A 40 -17.65 -9.32 -1.50
N HIS A 41 -18.53 -8.71 -0.70
CA HIS A 41 -18.20 -7.58 0.17
C HIS A 41 -17.17 -7.91 1.26
N PHE A 42 -16.96 -9.20 1.58
CA PHE A 42 -15.87 -9.65 2.46
C PHE A 42 -14.49 -9.54 1.80
N VAL A 43 -14.42 -9.57 0.46
CA VAL A 43 -13.19 -9.33 -0.30
C VAL A 43 -12.93 -7.82 -0.36
N ARG A 44 -12.56 -7.26 0.79
CA ARG A 44 -12.17 -5.86 0.92
C ARG A 44 -10.99 -5.57 0.00
N TYR A 45 -10.83 -4.30 -0.37
CA TYR A 45 -9.71 -3.83 -1.18
C TYR A 45 -8.36 -4.36 -0.70
N CYS A 46 -8.10 -4.37 0.61
CA CYS A 46 -6.85 -4.87 1.17
C CYS A 46 -6.61 -6.37 0.93
N ILE A 47 -7.65 -7.19 0.82
CA ILE A 47 -7.56 -8.62 0.49
C ILE A 47 -7.35 -8.79 -1.01
N HIS A 48 -8.19 -8.14 -1.82
CA HIS A 48 -8.08 -8.20 -3.29
C HIS A 48 -6.71 -7.73 -3.77
N ASN A 49 -6.15 -6.67 -3.17
CA ASN A 49 -4.90 -6.10 -3.64
C ASN A 49 -3.71 -7.04 -3.45
N LEU A 50 -3.78 -8.03 -2.55
CA LEU A 50 -2.66 -8.94 -2.25
C LEU A 50 -2.13 -9.68 -3.48
N ILE A 51 -3.01 -10.10 -4.41
CA ILE A 51 -2.59 -10.84 -5.61
C ILE A 51 -1.85 -9.95 -6.62
N HIS A 52 -2.06 -8.63 -6.57
CA HIS A 52 -1.47 -7.66 -7.50
C HIS A 52 -0.10 -7.15 -7.04
N ILE A 53 0.14 -7.09 -5.73
CA ILE A 53 1.39 -6.52 -5.16
C ILE A 53 2.66 -7.12 -5.78
N PRO A 54 2.79 -8.46 -5.99
CA PRO A 54 4.00 -9.02 -6.59
C PRO A 54 4.29 -8.53 -8.00
N TYR A 55 3.26 -8.45 -8.85
CA TYR A 55 3.41 -7.97 -10.22
C TYR A 55 3.78 -6.49 -10.25
N GLU A 56 3.07 -5.68 -9.48
CA GLU A 56 3.36 -4.25 -9.39
C GLU A 56 4.75 -4.01 -8.75
N THR A 57 5.22 -4.88 -7.84
CA THR A 57 6.58 -4.80 -7.29
C THR A 57 7.66 -4.97 -8.36
N ILE A 58 7.41 -5.78 -9.40
CA ILE A 58 8.29 -5.90 -10.56
C ILE A 58 8.24 -4.63 -11.43
N ARG A 59 7.04 -4.08 -11.62
CA ARG A 59 6.79 -2.95 -12.53
C ARG A 59 7.33 -1.62 -11.99
N ILE A 60 7.04 -1.31 -10.72
CA ILE A 60 7.28 0.00 -10.11
C ILE A 60 8.15 -0.06 -8.84
N GLY A 61 8.60 -1.26 -8.46
CA GLY A 61 9.39 -1.48 -7.25
C GLY A 61 8.54 -1.70 -6.00
N PRO A 62 9.17 -1.96 -4.84
CA PRO A 62 8.45 -2.23 -3.60
C PRO A 62 7.51 -1.08 -3.21
N HIS A 63 6.23 -1.40 -2.98
CA HIS A 63 5.18 -0.40 -2.73
C HIS A 63 5.43 0.43 -1.47
N CYS A 64 6.08 -0.17 -0.47
CA CYS A 64 6.46 0.54 0.75
C CYS A 64 7.35 1.76 0.43
N LEU A 65 8.21 1.67 -0.58
CA LEU A 65 9.10 2.76 -0.98
C LEU A 65 8.37 3.83 -1.79
N LEU A 66 7.42 3.44 -2.63
CA LEU A 66 6.57 4.38 -3.37
C LEU A 66 5.69 5.20 -2.42
N ALA A 67 5.05 4.54 -1.47
CA ALA A 67 4.26 5.21 -0.45
C ALA A 67 5.13 6.13 0.42
N GLN A 68 6.33 5.65 0.80
CA GLN A 68 7.29 6.43 1.58
C GLN A 68 7.69 7.72 0.87
N TRP A 69 8.02 7.67 -0.43
CA TRP A 69 8.39 8.87 -1.19
C TRP A 69 7.29 9.93 -1.17
N THR A 70 6.04 9.54 -1.43
CA THR A 70 4.90 10.47 -1.42
C THR A 70 4.68 11.08 -0.04
N MET A 71 4.79 10.28 1.02
CA MET A 71 4.63 10.76 2.39
C MET A 71 5.77 11.70 2.81
N GLU A 72 7.03 11.34 2.55
CA GLU A 72 8.19 12.18 2.87
C GLU A 72 8.12 13.52 2.13
N ARG A 73 7.70 13.50 0.87
CA ARG A 73 7.48 14.70 0.07
C ARG A 73 6.36 15.56 0.66
N ALA A 74 5.23 14.95 1.05
CA ALA A 74 4.12 15.66 1.69
C ALA A 74 4.55 16.30 3.03
N ILE A 75 5.28 15.56 3.87
CA ILE A 75 5.84 16.08 5.12
C ILE A 75 6.75 17.28 4.84
N GLY A 76 7.62 17.19 3.83
CA GLY A 76 8.50 18.29 3.44
C GLY A 76 7.72 19.55 3.05
N TYR A 77 6.67 19.40 2.23
CA TYR A 77 5.80 20.51 1.84
C TYR A 77 5.06 21.13 3.02
N LEU A 78 4.38 20.31 3.83
CA LEU A 78 3.64 20.81 5.00
C LEU A 78 4.57 21.50 6.00
N THR A 79 5.76 20.95 6.21
CA THR A 79 6.78 21.54 7.09
C THR A 79 7.27 22.89 6.57
N GLN A 80 7.34 23.09 5.25
CA GLN A 80 7.67 24.41 4.67
C GLN A 80 6.58 25.44 4.95
N GLU A 81 5.32 25.06 4.82
CA GLU A 81 4.20 25.98 5.07
C GLU A 81 4.12 26.40 6.55
N LEU A 82 4.56 25.54 7.48
CA LEU A 82 4.65 25.83 8.91
C LEU A 82 5.70 26.88 9.29
N ARG A 83 6.57 27.33 8.37
CA ARG A 83 7.67 28.28 8.65
C ARG A 83 7.21 29.75 8.72
N GLN A 84 6.14 30.01 9.45
CA GLN A 84 5.60 31.36 9.69
C GLN A 84 5.76 31.66 11.19
N PRO A 85 6.73 32.51 11.60
CA PRO A 85 7.13 32.65 13.01
C PRO A 85 6.07 33.18 13.98
N SER A 86 5.08 33.94 13.48
CA SER A 86 4.06 34.60 14.32
C SER A 86 2.69 33.92 14.27
N ASN A 87 2.45 33.09 13.26
CA ASN A 87 1.22 32.37 12.95
C ASN A 87 1.55 31.15 12.06
N PRO A 88 2.04 30.05 12.67
CA PRO A 88 2.57 28.88 11.96
C PRO A 88 1.59 28.24 10.97
N TYR A 89 0.28 28.38 11.18
CA TYR A 89 -0.74 27.73 10.34
C TYR A 89 -1.25 28.62 9.20
N HIS A 90 -0.89 29.90 9.16
CA HIS A 90 -1.40 30.86 8.18
C HIS A 90 -1.28 30.36 6.73
N ASN A 91 -0.12 29.84 6.36
CA ASN A 91 0.11 29.38 4.99
C ASN A 91 -0.61 28.06 4.67
N LEU A 92 -0.79 27.19 5.67
CA LEU A 92 -1.59 25.97 5.54
C LEU A 92 -3.06 26.30 5.31
N SER A 93 -3.60 27.24 6.09
CA SER A 93 -5.00 27.68 5.95
C SER A 93 -5.28 28.35 4.62
N GLU A 94 -4.37 29.17 4.10
CA GLU A 94 -4.49 29.80 2.77
C GLU A 94 -4.53 28.77 1.62
N ARG A 95 -3.90 27.60 1.82
CA ARG A 95 -3.91 26.51 0.84
C ARG A 95 -5.06 25.53 1.00
N GLY A 96 -5.84 25.63 2.08
CA GLY A 96 -6.95 24.73 2.37
C GLY A 96 -6.54 23.28 2.66
N LEU A 97 -5.36 23.08 3.28
CA LEU A 97 -4.81 21.78 3.67
C LEU A 97 -5.07 21.45 5.14
#